data_AF-A0A831YCS2-F1
#
_entry.id   AF-A0A831YCS2-F1
#
_cell.length_a   1.000
_cell.length_b   1.000
_cell.length_c   1.000
_cell.angle_alpha   90.00
_cell.angle_beta   90.00
_cell.angle_gamma   90.00
#
_symmetry.space_group_name_H-M   'P 1'
#
loop_
_entity.id
_entity.type
_entity.pdbx_description
1 polymer ?
#
loop_
_entity_poly.entity_id
_entity_poly.type
_entity_poly.pdbx_seq_one_letter_code
_entity_poly.pdbx_strand_id
1 'polypeptide(L)'
;HSPGNFQVYDPVSKILYSGDLGASLGQDYIYVTNFEEHIKYMEGFHKRYMNSGRALRNWAKMVRQLDIETIAPQHGAIFKGKDMVNKFINWVENLETGIDIMDDVYKIPTKRLVV
;
A
#
# COMPACT_ATOMS: atom_id res chain seq x y z
N HIS A 1 2.97 -0.54 -8.38
CA HIS A 1 2.27 0.14 -9.49
C HIS A 1 3.11 0.09 -10.76
N SER A 2 4.41 0.41 -10.68
CA SER A 2 5.35 0.24 -11.81
C SER A 2 5.42 -1.24 -12.24
N PRO A 3 5.48 -1.52 -13.56
CA PRO A 3 5.68 -2.87 -14.08
C PRO A 3 7.06 -3.44 -13.74
N GLY A 4 8.05 -2.60 -13.47
CA GLY A 4 9.37 -2.97 -12.95
C GLY A 4 9.59 -2.32 -11.59
N ASN A 5 9.25 -3.02 -10.52
CA ASN A 5 9.32 -2.50 -9.15
C ASN A 5 9.96 -3.53 -8.20
N PHE A 6 10.91 -3.08 -7.39
CA PHE A 6 11.56 -3.88 -6.35
C PHE A 6 11.44 -3.21 -4.98
N GLN A 7 11.56 -4.01 -3.93
CA GLN A 7 11.65 -3.59 -2.54
C GLN A 7 12.96 -4.13 -1.97
N VAL A 8 13.48 -3.48 -0.92
CA VAL A 8 14.75 -3.87 -0.30
C VAL A 8 14.49 -4.29 1.13
N TYR A 9 14.83 -5.53 1.45
CA TYR A 9 14.76 -6.05 2.81
C TYR A 9 16.17 -6.10 3.39
N ASP A 10 16.37 -5.46 4.54
CA ASP A 10 17.59 -5.58 5.33
C ASP A 10 17.38 -6.62 6.44
N PRO A 11 18.02 -7.81 6.37
CA PRO A 11 17.83 -8.86 7.35
C PRO A 11 18.48 -8.59 8.71
N VAL A 12 19.40 -7.62 8.81
CA VAL A 12 20.07 -7.28 10.08
C VAL A 12 19.15 -6.38 10.91
N SER A 13 18.64 -5.31 10.31
CA SER A 13 17.72 -4.37 10.97
C SER A 13 16.26 -4.82 10.91
N LYS A 14 15.93 -5.82 10.09
CA LYS A 14 14.58 -6.33 9.85
C LYS A 14 13.63 -5.28 9.29
N ILE A 15 14.17 -4.33 8.52
CA ILE A 15 13.43 -3.28 7.85
C ILE A 15 13.17 -3.70 6.40
N LEU A 16 11.90 -3.65 5.98
CA LEU A 16 11.52 -3.69 4.58
C LEU A 16 11.28 -2.27 4.08
N TYR A 17 12.15 -1.77 3.21
CA TYR A 17 11.86 -0.60 2.40
C TYR A 17 10.89 -1.00 1.28
N SER A 18 9.64 -0.56 1.41
CA SER A 18 8.52 -1.04 0.58
C SER A 18 8.23 -0.18 -0.65
N GLY A 19 9.00 0.88 -0.88
CA GLY A 19 8.74 1.84 -1.95
C GLY A 19 7.35 2.46 -1.77
N ASP A 20 6.56 2.51 -2.85
CA ASP A 20 5.21 3.07 -2.82
C ASP A 20 4.16 2.20 -2.11
N LEU A 21 4.45 0.93 -1.82
CA LEU A 21 3.51 0.10 -1.08
C LEU A 21 3.56 0.49 0.41
N GLY A 22 2.43 0.92 0.95
CA GLY A 22 2.33 1.57 2.26
C GLY A 22 2.41 3.09 2.22
N ALA A 23 2.45 3.68 1.02
CA ALA A 23 2.41 5.14 0.87
C ALA A 23 1.18 5.75 1.55
N SER A 24 1.41 6.76 2.37
CA SER A 24 0.36 7.55 3.04
C SER A 24 0.53 9.04 2.79
N LEU A 25 -0.59 9.73 2.53
CA LEU A 25 -0.61 11.14 2.14
C LEU A 25 -1.50 11.97 3.08
N GLY A 26 -0.92 12.99 3.71
CA GLY A 26 -1.67 13.98 4.52
C GLY A 26 -1.67 13.76 6.03
N GLN A 27 -1.02 12.71 6.52
CA GLN A 27 -0.69 12.56 7.94
C GLN A 27 0.50 13.46 8.34
N ASP A 28 0.55 13.83 9.62
CA ASP A 28 1.56 14.70 10.22
C ASP A 28 2.52 13.96 11.19
N TYR A 29 2.47 12.62 11.18
CA TYR A 29 3.29 11.77 12.04
C TYR A 29 4.25 10.86 11.27
N ILE A 30 5.33 10.47 11.93
CA ILE A 30 6.38 9.60 11.37
C ILE A 30 6.03 8.13 11.52
N TYR A 31 5.39 7.72 12.61
CA TYR A 31 5.06 6.32 12.89
C TYR A 31 3.57 6.12 13.00
N VAL A 32 3.07 5.05 12.39
CA VAL A 32 1.68 4.63 12.54
C VAL A 32 1.49 4.07 13.95
N THR A 33 0.60 4.67 14.73
CA THR A 33 0.25 4.23 16.09
C THR A 33 -1.13 3.58 16.15
N ASN A 34 -2.05 4.00 15.28
CA ASN A 34 -3.37 3.41 15.08
C ASN A 34 -3.54 3.08 13.60
N PHE A 35 -3.61 1.79 13.27
CA PHE A 35 -3.66 1.32 11.89
C PHE A 35 -4.99 1.68 11.23
N GLU A 36 -6.08 1.49 11.96
CA GLU A 36 -7.45 1.67 11.50
C GLU A 36 -7.70 3.14 11.12
N GLU A 37 -7.21 4.09 11.92
CA GLU A 37 -7.28 5.52 11.61
C GLU A 37 -6.32 5.92 10.48
N HIS A 38 -5.24 5.17 10.26
CA HIS A 38 -4.25 5.47 9.23
C HIS A 38 -4.71 5.10 7.81
N ILE A 39 -5.63 4.13 7.67
CA ILE A 39 -6.13 3.65 6.37
C ILE A 39 -6.60 4.80 5.47
N LYS A 40 -7.24 5.83 6.05
CA LYS A 40 -7.75 7.00 5.30
C LYS A 40 -6.67 7.74 4.49
N TYR A 41 -5.40 7.67 4.92
CA TYR A 41 -4.28 8.30 4.23
C TYR A 41 -3.67 7.41 3.13
N MET A 42 -3.97 6.10 3.13
CA MET A 42 -3.40 5.12 2.22
C MET A 42 -4.38 4.66 1.14
N GLU A 43 -5.66 4.49 1.50
CA GLU A 43 -6.61 3.69 0.74
C GLU A 43 -6.81 4.22 -0.69
N GLY A 44 -7.03 5.52 -0.86
CA GLY A 44 -7.24 6.12 -2.18
C GLY A 44 -6.06 5.92 -3.13
N PHE A 45 -4.82 6.07 -2.61
CA PHE A 45 -3.62 5.81 -3.39
C PHE A 45 -3.53 4.34 -3.80
N HIS A 46 -3.70 3.41 -2.86
CA HIS A 46 -3.55 1.98 -3.14
C HIS A 46 -4.63 1.47 -4.09
N LYS A 47 -5.90 1.86 -3.88
CA LYS A 47 -7.02 1.51 -4.77
C LYS A 47 -6.78 1.97 -6.21
N ARG A 48 -6.16 3.13 -6.41
CA ARG A 48 -5.94 3.69 -7.74
C ARG A 48 -4.65 3.22 -8.42
N TYR A 49 -3.56 3.07 -7.67
CA TYR A 49 -2.21 2.86 -8.23
C TYR A 49 -1.77 1.40 -8.20
N MET A 50 -2.22 0.59 -7.24
CA MET A 50 -1.86 -0.83 -7.24
C MET A 50 -2.61 -1.53 -8.37
N ASN A 51 -1.90 -2.42 -9.07
CA ASN A 51 -2.39 -2.97 -10.33
C ASN A 51 -3.62 -3.86 -10.13
N SER A 52 -3.54 -4.83 -9.21
CA SER A 52 -4.64 -5.73 -8.87
C SER A 52 -4.45 -6.28 -7.46
N GLY A 53 -5.55 -6.65 -6.81
CA GLY A 53 -5.55 -7.42 -5.57
C GLY A 53 -4.86 -8.77 -5.73
N ARG A 54 -4.85 -9.37 -6.93
CA ARG A 54 -4.05 -10.59 -7.19
C ARG A 54 -2.55 -10.35 -6.97
N ALA A 55 -2.02 -9.23 -7.44
CA ALA A 55 -0.62 -8.88 -7.23
C ALA A 55 -0.32 -8.67 -5.73
N LEU A 56 -1.22 -7.99 -5.01
CA LEU A 56 -1.07 -7.72 -3.58
C LEU A 56 -1.13 -9.01 -2.73
N ARG A 57 -2.04 -9.94 -3.05
CA ARG A 57 -2.09 -11.27 -2.39
C ARG A 57 -0.80 -12.05 -2.58
N ASN A 58 -0.25 -12.06 -3.78
CA ASN A 58 1.01 -12.76 -4.06
C ASN A 58 2.19 -12.10 -3.33
N TRP A 59 2.23 -10.77 -3.29
CA TRP A 59 3.20 -10.02 -2.50
C TRP A 59 3.10 -10.37 -1.01
N ALA A 60 1.90 -10.35 -0.43
CA ALA A 60 1.67 -10.68 0.97
C ALA A 60 2.16 -12.09 1.32
N LYS A 61 1.82 -13.09 0.50
CA LYS A 61 2.31 -14.48 0.67
C LYS A 61 3.84 -14.60 0.64
N MET A 62 4.49 -13.82 -0.21
CA MET A 62 5.95 -13.79 -0.28
C MET A 62 6.55 -13.13 0.95
N VAL A 63 6.12 -11.90 1.31
CA VAL A 63 6.77 -11.14 2.39
C VAL A 63 6.54 -11.70 3.78
N ARG A 64 5.48 -12.50 4.00
CA ARG A 64 5.25 -13.23 5.26
C ARG A 64 6.35 -14.25 5.61
N GLN A 65 7.20 -14.61 4.65
CA GLN A 65 8.33 -15.50 4.88
C GLN A 65 9.56 -14.76 5.46
N LEU A 66 9.52 -13.43 5.51
CA LEU A 66 10.58 -12.59 6.06
C LEU A 66 10.28 -12.24 7.52
N ASP A 67 11.31 -12.12 8.36
CA ASP A 67 11.17 -11.63 9.74
C ASP A 67 11.19 -10.09 9.77
N ILE A 68 10.06 -9.47 9.42
CA ILE A 68 9.94 -8.01 9.31
C ILE A 68 9.50 -7.42 10.64
N GLU A 69 10.28 -6.48 11.17
CA GLU A 69 9.93 -5.68 12.35
C GLU A 69 9.52 -4.25 11.99
N THR A 70 9.85 -3.78 10.79
CA THR A 70 9.48 -2.45 10.31
C THR A 70 9.25 -2.44 8.80
N ILE A 71 8.19 -1.79 8.35
CA ILE A 71 7.96 -1.46 6.95
C ILE A 71 8.10 0.06 6.80
N ALA A 72 9.04 0.48 5.96
CA ALA A 72 9.34 1.88 5.68
C ALA A 72 8.95 2.21 4.23
N PRO A 73 7.80 2.87 3.99
CA PRO A 73 7.42 3.31 2.65
C PRO A 73 8.26 4.51 2.20
N GLN A 74 8.32 4.73 0.89
CA GLN A 74 8.95 5.92 0.28
C GLN A 74 8.19 7.21 0.61
N HIS A 75 6.89 7.11 0.87
CA HIS A 75 6.02 8.22 1.20
C HIS A 75 5.26 7.95 2.50
N GLY A 76 5.32 8.90 3.41
CA GLY A 76 4.49 8.92 4.60
C GLY A 76 5.03 8.13 5.79
N ALA A 77 4.12 7.60 6.61
CA ALA A 77 4.44 7.06 7.92
C ALA A 77 4.95 5.61 7.89
N ILE A 78 5.81 5.28 8.85
CA ILE A 78 6.47 3.98 9.03
C ILE A 78 5.60 3.06 9.90
N PHE A 79 5.50 1.79 9.50
CA PHE A 79 4.86 0.73 10.28
C PHE A 79 5.93 0.04 11.13
N LYS A 80 5.88 0.19 12.46
CA LYS A 80 6.89 -0.37 13.37
C LYS A 80 6.28 -1.36 14.36
N GLY A 81 6.99 -2.47 14.57
CA GLY A 81 6.57 -3.57 15.44
C GLY A 81 5.76 -4.62 14.69
N LYS A 82 5.88 -5.89 15.10
CA LYS A 82 5.29 -7.04 14.40
C LYS A 82 3.78 -6.93 14.24
N ASP A 83 3.08 -6.40 15.24
CA ASP A 83 1.62 -6.25 15.18
C ASP A 83 1.19 -5.25 14.11
N MET A 84 1.85 -4.08 14.06
CA MET A 84 1.57 -3.04 13.06
C MET A 84 1.91 -3.51 11.65
N VAL A 85 3.06 -4.19 11.49
CA VAL A 85 3.48 -4.82 10.23
C VAL A 85 2.46 -5.85 9.77
N ASN A 86 2.00 -6.74 10.67
CA ASN A 86 1.00 -7.75 10.33
C ASN A 86 -0.34 -7.14 9.96
N LYS A 87 -0.80 -6.09 10.66
CA LYS A 87 -2.01 -5.34 10.28
C LYS A 87 -1.91 -4.79 8.86
N PHE A 88 -0.77 -4.18 8.51
CA PHE A 88 -0.53 -3.67 7.17
C PHE A 88 -0.56 -4.79 6.11
N ILE A 89 0.17 -5.89 6.32
CA ILE A 89 0.20 -7.00 5.36
C ILE A 89 -1.19 -7.62 5.20
N ASN A 90 -1.94 -7.79 6.29
CA ASN A 90 -3.33 -8.28 6.27
C ASN A 90 -4.24 -7.35 5.46
N TRP A 91 -4.11 -6.04 5.63
CA TRP A 91 -4.90 -5.08 4.88
C TRP A 91 -4.56 -5.10 3.38
N VAL A 92 -3.26 -5.13 3.03
CA VAL A 92 -2.80 -5.22 1.64
C VAL A 92 -3.30 -6.50 0.96
N GLU A 93 -3.26 -7.64 1.66
CA GLU A 93 -3.72 -8.93 1.13
C GLU A 93 -5.21 -8.94 0.74
N ASN A 94 -6.03 -8.19 1.47
CA ASN A 94 -7.48 -8.16 1.29
C ASN A 94 -7.97 -6.96 0.45
N LEU A 95 -7.06 -6.13 -0.07
CA LEU A 95 -7.42 -4.92 -0.81
C LEU A 95 -7.71 -5.23 -2.29
N GLU A 96 -8.91 -4.84 -2.75
CA GLU A 96 -9.23 -4.77 -4.19
C GLU A 96 -8.72 -3.45 -4.76
N THR A 97 -7.98 -3.51 -5.87
CA THR A 97 -7.26 -2.36 -6.42
C THR A 97 -7.17 -2.40 -7.94
N GLY A 98 -6.94 -1.23 -8.54
CA GLY A 98 -6.61 -1.08 -9.95
C GLY A 98 -7.65 -1.75 -10.85
N ILE A 99 -7.19 -2.64 -11.71
CA ILE A 99 -8.04 -3.28 -12.72
C ILE A 99 -9.19 -4.09 -12.10
N ASP A 100 -9.11 -4.47 -10.83
CA ASP A 100 -10.19 -5.23 -10.16
C ASP A 100 -11.43 -4.35 -9.88
N ILE A 101 -11.27 -3.03 -9.82
CA ILE A 101 -12.33 -2.08 -9.39
C ILE A 101 -12.50 -0.88 -10.33
N MET A 102 -11.83 -0.87 -11.48
CA MET A 102 -11.76 0.29 -12.38
C MET A 102 -12.60 0.17 -13.65
N ASP A 103 -13.39 -0.88 -13.83
CA ASP A 103 -14.23 -1.09 -15.04
C ASP A 103 -15.10 0.14 -15.36
N ASP A 104 -15.71 0.73 -14.34
CA ASP A 104 -16.60 1.89 -14.49
C ASP A 104 -15.87 3.25 -14.60
N VAL A 105 -14.53 3.27 -14.48
CA VAL A 105 -13.72 4.49 -14.56
C VAL A 105 -13.39 4.86 -16.00
N TYR A 106 -13.27 3.88 -16.90
CA TYR A 106 -12.94 4.10 -18.31
C TYR A 106 -14.18 4.51 -19.12
N LYS A 107 -14.71 5.70 -18.84
CA LYS A 107 -15.88 6.27 -19.52
C LYS A 107 -15.52 7.61 -20.16
N ILE A 108 -16.07 7.87 -21.34
CA ILE A 108 -15.99 9.21 -21.94
C ILE A 108 -16.81 10.22 -21.10
N PRO A 109 -16.42 11.50 -21.04
CA PRO A 109 -17.24 12.52 -20.41
C PRO A 109 -18.61 12.61 -21.10
N THR A 110 -19.69 12.42 -20.33
CA THR A 110 -21.07 12.52 -20.85
C THR A 110 -21.65 13.93 -20.73
N LYS A 111 -21.05 14.77 -19.89
CA LYS A 111 -21.40 16.20 -19.79
C LYS A 111 -20.47 16.98 -20.71
N ARG A 112 -21.04 17.80 -21.60
CA ARG A 112 -20.27 18.83 -22.30
C ARG A 112 -19.72 19.79 -21.25
N LEU A 113 -18.42 20.09 -21.33
CA LEU A 113 -17.85 21.26 -20.67
C LEU A 113 -18.60 22.48 -21.19
N VAL A 114 -19.33 23.15 -20.30
CA VAL A 114 -19.85 24.50 -20.55
C VAL A 114 -18.75 25.44 -20.09
N VAL A 115 -18.12 26.12 -21.05
CA VAL A 115 -17.15 27.19 -20.81
C VAL A 115 -17.90 28.51 -20.77
#